data_AF-A0A2M7DBY8-F1
#
_entry.id   AF-A0A2M7DBY8-F1
#
_cell.length_a   1.000
_cell.length_b   1.000
_cell.length_c   1.000
_cell.angle_alpha   90.00
_cell.angle_beta   90.00
_cell.angle_gamma   90.00
#
_symmetry.space_group_name_H-M   'P 1'
#
loop_
_entity.id
_entity.type
_entity.pdbx_description
1 polymer ?
#
loop_
_entity_poly.entity_id
_entity_poly.type
_entity_poly.pdbx_seq_one_letter_code
_entity_poly.pdbx_strand_id
1 'polypeptide(L)'
;RKSLLKKIVKKEEGEVWCLSKHLLAASMRLLEVGTKRLGMGKKEEADDFFQKAYNLYSLFWGLNLNLVDTEEIKKIDEGALNKHDQEKKGFLGKLGDLVKRVVNCCIE
;
A
#
# COMPACT_ATOMS: atom_id res chain seq x y z
N ARG A 1 -9.88 -12.34 -11.87
CA ARG A 1 -9.42 -11.51 -10.73
C ARG A 1 -9.37 -12.28 -9.41
N LYS A 2 -10.49 -12.86 -8.93
CA LYS A 2 -10.54 -13.59 -7.64
C LYS A 2 -9.53 -14.74 -7.55
N SER A 3 -9.43 -15.57 -8.60
CA SER A 3 -8.52 -16.73 -8.68
C SER A 3 -7.04 -16.38 -8.55
N LEU A 4 -6.62 -15.22 -9.06
CA LEU A 4 -5.23 -14.76 -8.95
C LEU A 4 -4.95 -14.20 -7.55
N LEU A 5 -5.90 -13.48 -6.96
CA LEU A 5 -5.74 -12.92 -5.62
C LEU A 5 -5.61 -14.02 -4.55
N LYS A 6 -6.33 -15.14 -4.73
CA LYS A 6 -6.21 -16.36 -3.89
C LYS A 6 -4.80 -16.93 -3.83
N LYS A 7 -3.99 -16.73 -4.88
CA LYS A 7 -2.58 -17.17 -4.89
C LYS A 7 -1.68 -16.36 -3.95
N ILE A 8 -2.14 -15.17 -3.54
CA ILE A 8 -1.38 -14.22 -2.71
C ILE A 8 -1.94 -14.19 -1.29
N VAL A 9 -3.26 -14.07 -1.16
CA VAL A 9 -3.95 -13.93 0.12
C VAL A 9 -4.27 -15.32 0.68
N LYS A 10 -3.45 -15.81 1.61
CA LYS A 10 -3.58 -17.16 2.19
C LYS A 10 -4.84 -17.34 3.05
N LYS A 11 -5.36 -16.27 3.66
CA LYS A 11 -6.62 -16.25 4.40
C LYS A 11 -7.75 -15.78 3.48
N GLU A 12 -8.42 -16.72 2.80
CA GLU A 12 -9.43 -16.41 1.78
C GLU A 12 -10.78 -15.92 2.33
N GLU A 13 -10.93 -15.85 3.66
CA GLU A 13 -12.15 -15.45 4.36
C GLU A 13 -11.84 -14.42 5.47
N GLY A 14 -12.81 -13.53 5.75
CA GLY A 14 -12.70 -12.49 6.77
C GLY A 14 -12.30 -11.10 6.25
N GLU A 15 -12.03 -10.19 7.19
CA GLU A 15 -11.74 -8.77 6.91
C GLU A 15 -10.48 -8.59 6.07
N VAL A 16 -9.45 -9.42 6.29
CA VAL A 16 -8.18 -9.40 5.53
C VAL A 16 -8.41 -9.60 4.03
N TRP A 17 -9.28 -10.54 3.65
CA TRP A 17 -9.65 -10.78 2.26
C TRP A 17 -10.37 -9.58 1.64
N CYS A 18 -11.28 -8.97 2.40
CA CYS A 18 -12.02 -7.79 1.96
C CYS A 18 -11.09 -6.58 1.76
N LEU A 19 -10.27 -6.28 2.77
CA LEU A 19 -9.29 -5.19 2.75
C LEU A 19 -8.28 -5.37 1.61
N SER A 20 -7.74 -6.58 1.43
CA SER A 20 -6.79 -6.89 0.36
C SER A 20 -7.36 -6.58 -1.03
N LYS A 21 -8.63 -6.94 -1.28
CA LYS A 21 -9.31 -6.63 -2.55
C LYS A 21 -9.45 -5.12 -2.78
N HIS A 22 -9.83 -4.38 -1.74
CA HIS A 22 -10.07 -2.94 -1.82
C HIS A 22 -8.77 -2.15 -1.97
N LEU A 23 -7.75 -2.47 -1.16
CA LEU A 23 -6.44 -1.83 -1.24
C LEU A 23 -5.80 -2.03 -2.61
N LEU A 24 -5.80 -3.27 -3.12
CA LEU A 24 -5.25 -3.56 -4.44
C LEU A 24 -6.07 -2.89 -5.56
N ALA A 25 -7.41 -2.87 -5.47
CA ALA A 25 -8.25 -2.18 -6.44
C ALA A 25 -7.97 -0.68 -6.49
N ALA A 26 -7.95 -0.04 -5.32
CA ALA A 26 -7.75 1.39 -5.18
C ALA A 26 -6.35 1.80 -5.64
N SER A 27 -5.31 1.03 -5.29
CA SER A 27 -3.95 1.24 -5.79
C SER A 27 -3.90 1.19 -7.32
N MET A 28 -4.44 0.14 -7.94
CA MET A 28 -4.49 0.02 -9.42
C MET A 28 -5.26 1.17 -10.08
N ARG A 29 -6.36 1.63 -9.48
CA ARG A 29 -7.13 2.76 -10.00
C ARG A 29 -6.36 4.07 -9.93
N LEU A 30 -5.64 4.32 -8.83
CA LEU A 30 -4.81 5.51 -8.68
C LEU A 30 -3.62 5.48 -9.66
N LEU A 31 -3.02 4.31 -9.92
CA LEU A 31 -2.01 4.16 -10.97
C LEU A 31 -2.58 4.55 -12.34
N GLU A 32 -3.75 4.03 -12.70
CA GLU A 32 -4.40 4.35 -13.98
C GLU A 32 -4.65 5.85 -14.15
N VAL A 33 -5.18 6.51 -13.11
CA VAL A 33 -5.42 7.96 -13.12
C VAL A 33 -4.11 8.73 -13.18
N GLY A 34 -3.09 8.33 -12.42
CA GLY A 34 -1.76 8.92 -12.44
C GLY A 34 -1.13 8.85 -13.82
N THR A 35 -1.20 7.71 -14.50
CA THR A 35 -0.71 7.54 -15.89
C THR A 35 -1.45 8.45 -16.86
N LYS A 36 -2.78 8.59 -16.72
CA LYS A 36 -3.56 9.54 -17.54
C LYS A 36 -3.12 10.98 -17.32
N ARG A 37 -2.92 11.41 -16.06
CA ARG A 37 -2.42 12.76 -15.75
C ARG A 37 -1.02 12.99 -16.30
N LEU A 38 -0.15 12.00 -16.19
CA LEU A 38 1.21 12.06 -16.76
C LEU A 38 1.18 12.23 -18.28
N GLY A 39 0.31 11.48 -18.98
CA GLY A 39 0.10 11.61 -20.42
C GLY A 39 -0.42 12.99 -20.87
N MET A 40 -1.09 13.72 -19.97
CA MET A 40 -1.52 15.11 -20.18
C MET A 40 -0.44 16.15 -19.81
N GLY A 41 0.78 15.71 -19.45
CA GLY A 41 1.85 16.60 -18.98
C GLY A 41 1.69 17.12 -17.55
N LYS A 42 0.66 16.67 -16.81
CA LYS A 42 0.37 17.09 -15.43
C LYS A 42 1.22 16.30 -14.43
N LYS A 43 2.53 16.58 -14.41
CA LYS A 43 3.52 15.81 -13.66
C LYS A 43 3.27 15.81 -12.14
N GLU A 44 2.95 16.97 -11.56
CA GLU A 44 2.71 17.08 -10.10
C GLU A 44 1.46 16.30 -9.66
N GLU A 45 0.35 16.43 -10.40
CA GLU A 45 -0.86 15.63 -10.13
C GLU A 45 -0.57 14.12 -10.27
N ALA A 46 0.20 13.73 -11.29
CA ALA A 46 0.57 12.34 -11.51
C ALA A 46 1.41 11.78 -10.36
N ASP A 47 2.40 12.54 -9.89
CA ASP A 47 3.26 12.16 -8.77
C ASP A 47 2.46 11.93 -7.48
N ASP A 48 1.52 12.83 -7.17
CA ASP A 48 0.60 12.66 -6.02
C ASP A 48 -0.24 11.37 -6.13
N PHE A 49 -0.78 11.08 -7.33
CA PHE A 49 -1.52 9.82 -7.56
C PHE A 49 -0.63 8.59 -7.40
N PHE A 50 0.59 8.62 -7.92
CA PHE A 50 1.53 7.51 -7.81
C PHE A 50 1.97 7.28 -6.36
N GLN A 51 2.24 8.34 -5.60
CA GLN A 51 2.60 8.23 -4.19
C GLN A 51 1.45 7.62 -3.38
N LYS A 52 0.21 8.05 -3.62
CA LYS A 52 -0.98 7.46 -2.97
C LYS A 52 -1.17 6.00 -3.37
N ALA A 53 -1.00 5.67 -4.65
CA ALA A 53 -1.08 4.29 -5.13
C ALA A 53 -0.03 3.38 -4.48
N TYR A 54 1.20 3.87 -4.36
CA TYR A 54 2.31 3.19 -3.71
C TYR A 54 2.05 2.94 -2.23
N ASN A 55 1.47 3.90 -1.52
CA ASN A 55 1.12 3.74 -0.11
C ASN A 55 0.07 2.62 0.09
N LEU A 56 -0.97 2.58 -0.75
CA LEU A 56 -1.99 1.52 -0.69
C LEU A 56 -1.43 0.15 -1.07
N TYR A 57 -0.54 0.09 -2.06
CA TYR A 57 0.16 -1.14 -2.45
C TYR A 57 1.05 -1.65 -1.33
N SER A 58 1.73 -0.73 -0.63
CA SER A 58 2.57 -1.07 0.50
C SER A 58 1.76 -1.63 1.67
N LEU A 59 0.59 -1.05 1.95
CA LEU A 59 -0.33 -1.56 2.96
C LEU A 59 -0.89 -2.94 2.59
N PHE A 60 -1.21 -3.16 1.31
CA PHE A 60 -1.63 -4.47 0.80
C PHE A 60 -0.59 -5.56 1.11
N TRP A 61 0.69 -5.30 0.85
CA TRP A 61 1.75 -6.27 1.16
C TRP A 61 2.04 -6.38 2.65
N GLY A 62 1.98 -5.28 3.41
CA GLY A 62 2.07 -5.30 4.86
C GLY A 62 1.07 -6.27 5.50
N LEU A 63 -0.17 -6.20 5.03
CA LEU A 63 -1.25 -7.09 5.46
C LEU A 63 -1.01 -8.55 5.04
N ASN A 64 -0.60 -8.79 3.79
CA ASN A 64 -0.52 -10.14 3.23
C ASN A 64 0.76 -10.91 3.58
N LEU A 65 1.82 -10.21 3.98
CA LEU A 65 3.05 -10.80 4.49
C LEU A 65 2.99 -11.02 6.02
N ASN A 66 1.82 -10.83 6.65
CA ASN A 66 1.63 -10.82 8.11
C ASN A 66 2.59 -9.88 8.86
N LEU A 67 2.99 -8.78 8.22
CA LEU A 67 3.84 -7.75 8.85
C LEU A 67 3.02 -6.76 9.67
N VAL A 68 1.71 -6.80 9.50
CA VAL A 68 0.73 -6.05 10.27
C VAL A 68 -0.28 -7.08 10.77
N ASP A 69 -0.27 -7.36 12.07
CA ASP A 69 -1.31 -8.18 12.66
C ASP A 69 -2.60 -7.34 12.76
N THR A 70 -3.67 -7.79 12.13
CA THR A 70 -4.96 -7.08 12.15
C THR A 70 -5.56 -6.96 13.55
N GLU A 71 -5.15 -7.83 14.47
CA GLU A 71 -5.53 -7.76 15.87
C GLU A 71 -4.84 -6.59 16.60
N GLU A 72 -3.62 -6.23 16.19
CA GLU A 72 -2.87 -5.08 16.73
C GLU A 72 -3.31 -3.74 16.13
N ILE A 73 -3.93 -3.71 14.93
CA ILE A 73 -4.48 -2.48 14.33
C ILE A 73 -5.58 -1.84 15.21
N LYS A 74 -6.22 -2.61 16.10
CA LYS A 74 -7.15 -2.06 17.11
C LYS A 74 -6.47 -1.11 18.11
N LYS A 75 -5.14 -1.07 18.14
CA LYS A 75 -4.32 -0.16 18.95
C LYS A 75 -3.35 0.64 18.07
N ILE A 76 -3.86 1.40 17.10
CA ILE A 76 -3.07 2.52 16.58
C ILE A 76 -3.04 3.55 17.70
N ASP A 77 -1.96 3.53 18.48
CA ASP A 77 -1.67 4.52 19.51
C ASP A 77 -1.72 5.91 18.86
N GLU A 78 -2.40 6.88 19.49
CA GLU A 78 -2.64 8.21 18.90
C GLU A 78 -1.32 8.94 18.54
N GLY A 79 -0.19 8.50 19.09
CA GLY A 79 1.16 8.95 18.75
C GLY A 79 1.75 8.42 17.42
N ALA A 80 1.09 7.48 16.72
CA ALA A 80 1.56 6.96 15.43
C ALA A 80 1.26 7.90 14.24
N LEU A 81 0.41 8.92 14.45
CA LEU A 81 0.06 9.97 13.48
C LEU A 81 0.56 11.34 13.98
N ASN A 82 1.85 11.45 14.27
CA ASN A 82 2.45 12.74 14.62
C ASN A 82 2.46 13.68 13.40
N LYS A 83 1.63 14.73 13.43
CA LYS A 83 1.54 15.79 12.41
C LYS A 83 2.78 16.72 12.36
N HIS A 84 3.84 16.42 13.10
CA HIS A 84 5.01 17.27 13.27
C HIS A 84 6.33 16.69 12.72
N ASP A 85 6.33 15.53 12.08
CA ASP A 85 7.56 14.97 11.50
C ASP A 85 7.94 15.69 10.20
N GLN A 86 9.09 16.39 10.21
CA GLN A 86 9.70 17.03 9.05
C GLN A 86 10.25 16.01 8.02
N GLU A 87 10.40 14.74 8.39
CA GLU A 87 10.61 13.62 7.47
C GLU A 87 9.40 12.68 7.53
N LYS A 88 8.76 12.39 6.40
CA LYS A 88 7.60 11.47 6.30
C LYS A 88 7.95 9.99 6.60
N LYS A 89 8.74 9.67 7.63
CA LYS A 89 9.05 8.30 8.07
C LYS A 89 8.12 7.83 9.20
N GLY A 90 6.82 8.01 9.01
CA GLY A 90 5.81 7.34 9.83
C GLY A 90 5.70 5.84 9.54
N PHE A 91 4.71 5.17 10.12
CA PHE A 91 4.40 3.74 9.89
C PHE A 91 4.33 3.36 8.39
N LEU A 92 3.76 4.23 7.55
CA LEU A 92 3.70 4.04 6.10
C LEU A 92 5.08 4.09 5.41
N GLY A 93 6.01 4.89 5.91
CA GLY A 93 7.38 4.95 5.39
C GLY A 93 8.13 3.64 5.67
N LYS A 94 8.01 3.10 6.89
CA LYS A 94 8.58 1.80 7.26
C LYS A 94 8.00 0.65 6.44
N LEU A 95 6.68 0.64 6.24
CA LEU A 95 6.01 -0.32 5.34
C LEU A 95 6.51 -0.18 3.89
N GLY A 96 6.64 1.05 3.41
CA GLY A 96 7.17 1.33 2.06
C GLY A 96 8.59 0.82 1.87
N ASP A 97 9.48 0.99 2.86
CA ASP A 97 10.86 0.50 2.80
C ASP A 97 10.94 -1.02 2.84
N LEU A 98 10.06 -1.67 3.61
CA LEU A 98 10.00 -3.11 3.66
C LEU A 98 9.47 -3.69 2.33
N VAL A 99 8.41 -3.10 1.78
CA VAL A 99 7.86 -3.52 0.48
C VAL A 99 8.87 -3.29 -0.64
N LYS A 100 9.63 -2.18 -0.61
CA LYS A 100 10.82 -2.01 -1.46
C LYS A 100 11.74 -3.20 -1.33
N ARG A 101 12.15 -3.61 -0.13
CA ARG A 101 13.06 -4.76 0.05
C ARG A 101 12.48 -6.08 -0.47
N VAL A 102 11.19 -6.34 -0.27
CA VAL A 102 10.53 -7.59 -0.70
C VAL A 102 10.29 -7.63 -2.21
N VAL A 103 10.04 -6.48 -2.84
CA VAL A 103 9.73 -6.36 -4.27
C VAL A 103 10.96 -5.97 -5.09
N ASN A 104 12.09 -5.65 -4.46
CA ASN A 104 13.33 -5.31 -5.16
C ASN A 104 13.92 -6.56 -5.82
N CYS A 105 13.52 -6.82 -7.07
CA CYS A 105 14.08 -7.88 -7.89
C CYS A 105 15.51 -7.59 -8.38
N CYS A 106 16.05 -6.38 -8.15
CA CYS A 106 17.41 -6.02 -8.54
C CYS A 106 18.48 -6.43 -7.51
N ILE A 107 18.14 -7.29 -6.54
CA ILE A 107 19.07 -7.85 -5.54
C ILE A 107 19.46 -9.32 -5.89
N GLU A 108 18.95 -9.88 -7.00
CA GLU A 108 19.44 -11.14 -7.57
C GLU A 108 20.74 -10.96 -8.38
#